data_AF-A0AAN8YUR4-F1
#
_entry.id   AF-A0AAN8YUR4-F1
#
_cell.length_a   1.000
_cell.length_b   1.000
_cell.length_c   1.000
_cell.angle_alpha   90.00
_cell.angle_beta   90.00
_cell.angle_gamma   90.00
#
_symmetry.space_group_name_H-M   'P 1'
#
loop_
_entity.id
_entity.type
_entity.pdbx_description
1 polymer ?
#
loop_
_entity_poly.entity_id
_entity_poly.type
_entity_poly.pdbx_seq_one_letter_code
_entity_poly.pdbx_strand_id
1 'polypeptide(L)' 'IIDLFQKCHLDHPIGKFFGECTELKIKLDRCFRQEKAVKRKANFEESKRRRERLQTLRKEMAGRSEENLTQSS' A
#
# COMPACT_ATOMS: atom_id res chain seq x y z
N ILE A 1 5.55 17.46 -11.80
CA ILE A 1 4.08 17.42 -12.08
C ILE A 1 3.30 18.07 -10.94
N ILE A 2 3.58 17.73 -9.68
CA ILE A 2 2.90 18.31 -8.51
C ILE A 2 3.08 19.85 -8.45
N ASP A 3 4.28 20.37 -8.66
CA ASP A 3 4.54 21.83 -8.60
C ASP A 3 3.82 22.62 -9.70
N LEU A 4 3.71 22.03 -10.90
CA LEU A 4 2.96 22.62 -12.02
C LEU A 4 1.47 22.66 -11.74
N PHE A 5 0.94 21.62 -11.08
CA PHE A 5 -0.45 21.59 -10.66
C PHE A 5 -0.73 22.63 -9.56
N GLN A 6 0.17 22.77 -8.59
CA GLN A 6 0.06 23.79 -7.55
C GLN A 6 0.13 25.21 -8.12
N LYS A 7 1.05 25.49 -9.06
CA LYS A 7 1.12 26.78 -9.76
C LYS A 7 -0.17 27.08 -10.52
N CYS A 8 -0.71 26.12 -11.27
CA CYS A 8 -2.00 26.28 -11.96
C CYS A 8 -3.16 26.63 -10.99
N HIS A 9 -3.16 26.05 -9.79
CA HIS A 9 -4.15 26.35 -8.75
C HIS A 9 -3.96 27.71 -8.07
N LEU A 10 -2.73 28.23 -8.03
CA LEU A 10 -2.40 29.55 -7.50
C LEU A 10 -2.72 30.67 -8.50
N ASP A 11 -2.43 30.43 -9.78
CA ASP A 11 -2.70 31.37 -10.87
C ASP A 11 -4.20 31.44 -11.19
N HIS A 12 -4.93 30.34 -11.01
CA HIS A 12 -6.37 30.22 -11.31
C HIS A 12 -7.20 29.79 -10.07
N PRO A 13 -7.38 30.68 -9.07
CA PRO A 13 -8.11 30.36 -7.84
C PRO A 13 -9.59 30.02 -8.10
N ILE A 14 -10.21 30.62 -9.13
CA ILE A 14 -11.59 30.33 -9.56
C ILE A 14 -11.62 29.19 -10.62
N GLY A 15 -10.64 29.16 -11.54
CA GLY A 15 -10.50 28.16 -12.62
C GLY A 15 -10.27 26.72 -12.14
N LYS A 16 -9.86 26.55 -10.87
CA LYS A 16 -9.85 25.27 -10.16
C LYS A 16 -11.18 24.51 -10.25
N PHE A 17 -12.31 25.22 -10.30
CA PHE A 17 -13.65 24.64 -10.39
C PHE A 17 -14.16 24.48 -11.83
N PHE A 18 -13.55 25.19 -12.79
CA PHE A 18 -13.97 25.22 -14.20
C PHE A 18 -13.12 24.34 -15.12
N GLY A 19 -12.09 23.68 -14.60
CA GLY A 19 -11.38 22.61 -15.30
C GLY A 19 -10.16 23.03 -16.11
N GLU A 20 -9.65 24.26 -15.95
CA GLU A 20 -8.40 24.72 -16.60
C GLU A 20 -7.19 23.84 -16.24
N CYS A 21 -7.13 23.36 -14.99
CA CYS A 21 -6.04 22.48 -14.53
C CYS A 21 -6.32 20.98 -14.74
N THR A 22 -7.37 20.60 -15.49
CA THR A 22 -7.82 19.19 -15.62
C THR A 22 -6.79 18.29 -16.29
N GLU A 23 -6.09 18.76 -17.32
CA GLU A 23 -5.05 17.97 -18.00
C GLU A 23 -3.85 17.67 -17.10
N LEU A 24 -3.42 18.66 -16.30
CA LEU A 24 -2.36 18.47 -15.31
C LEU A 24 -2.81 17.51 -14.20
N LYS A 25 -4.07 17.61 -13.77
CA LYS A 25 -4.69 16.69 -12.80
C LYS A 25 -4.73 15.26 -13.32
N ILE A 26 -5.15 15.03 -14.57
CA ILE A 26 -5.23 13.70 -15.19
C ILE A 26 -3.85 13.04 -15.23
N LYS A 27 -2.81 13.78 -15.62
CA LYS A 27 -1.43 13.26 -15.64
C LYS A 27 -0.94 12.90 -14.24
N LEU A 28 -1.24 13.75 -13.25
CA LEU A 28 -0.88 13.50 -11.85
C LEU A 28 -1.60 12.26 -11.30
N ASP A 29 -2.91 12.16 -11.53
CA ASP A 29 -3.72 11.02 -11.11
C ASP A 29 -3.27 9.73 -11.77
N ARG A 30 -2.85 9.77 -13.05
CA ARG A 30 -2.30 8.61 -13.75
C ARG A 30 -1.01 8.11 -13.08
N CYS A 31 -0.09 9.01 -12.74
CA CYS A 31 1.13 8.67 -12.01
C CYS A 31 0.81 8.03 -10.65
N PHE A 32 -0.07 8.66 -9.85
CA PHE A 32 -0.42 8.11 -8.54
C PHE A 32 -1.14 6.77 -8.63
N ARG A 33 -1.98 6.55 -9.65
CA ARG A 33 -2.63 5.26 -9.88
C ARG A 33 -1.62 4.16 -10.20
N GLN A 34 -0.62 4.46 -11.03
CA GLN A 34 0.46 3.52 -11.36
C GLN A 34 1.29 3.18 -10.13
N GLU A 35 1.72 4.20 -9.38
CA GLU A 35 2.49 4.00 -8.15
C GLU A 35 1.70 3.19 -7.11
N LYS A 36 0.41 3.50 -6.93
CA LYS A 36 -0.49 2.76 -6.04
C LYS A 36 -0.71 1.33 -6.49
N ALA A 37 -0.66 1.03 -7.80
CA ALA A 37 -0.76 -0.35 -8.29
C ALA A 37 0.51 -1.15 -7.97
N VAL A 38 1.69 -0.56 -8.21
CA VAL A 38 2.98 -1.19 -7.89
C VAL A 38 3.09 -1.47 -6.39
N LYS A 39 2.80 -0.48 -5.54
CA LYS A 39 2.82 -0.63 -4.07
C LYS A 39 1.84 -1.68 -3.58
N ARG A 40 0.62 -1.74 -4.16
CA ARG A 40 -0.37 -2.77 -3.79
C ARG A 40 0.12 -4.18 -4.09
N LYS A 41 0.78 -4.39 -5.23
CA LYS A 41 1.35 -5.69 -5.59
C LYS A 41 2.45 -6.09 -4.61
N ALA A 42 3.40 -5.19 -4.33
CA ALA A 42 4.48 -5.44 -3.38
C ALA A 42 3.96 -5.74 -1.96
N ASN A 43 2.99 -4.95 -1.47
CA ASN A 43 2.40 -5.17 -0.15
C ASN A 43 1.62 -6.49 -0.07
N PHE A 44 0.96 -6.91 -1.15
CA PHE A 44 0.26 -8.19 -1.20
C PHE A 44 1.25 -9.36 -1.08
N GLU A 45 2.35 -9.31 -1.83
CA GLU A 45 3.40 -10.34 -1.77
C GLU A 45 4.08 -10.38 -0.39
N GLU A 46 4.39 -9.22 0.20
CA GLU A 46 4.97 -9.16 1.54
C GLU A 46 4.00 -9.67 2.61
N SER A 47 2.72 -9.28 2.52
CA SER A 47 1.67 -9.75 3.42
C SER A 47 1.51 -11.27 3.37
N LYS A 48 1.54 -11.85 2.16
CA LYS A 48 1.50 -13.30 1.97
C LYS A 48 2.69 -13.99 2.65
N ARG A 49 3.91 -13.52 2.40
CA ARG A 49 5.14 -14.06 3.04
C ARG A 49 5.10 -13.94 4.56
N ARG A 50 4.63 -12.80 5.08
CA ARG A 50 4.49 -12.58 6.52
C ARG A 50 3.46 -13.54 7.12
N ARG A 51 2.33 -13.75 6.45
CA ARG A 51 1.27 -14.66 6.90
C ARG A 51 1.75 -16.11 6.95
N GLU A 52 2.48 -16.56 5.94
CA GLU A 52 3.07 -17.90 5.90
C GLU A 52 4.05 -18.12 7.06
N ARG A 53 4.96 -17.17 7.31
CA ARG A 53 5.90 -17.23 8.44
C ARG A 53 5.19 -17.25 9.79
N LEU A 54 4.14 -16.45 9.96
CA LEU A 54 3.37 -16.46 11.20
C LEU A 54 2.64 -17.79 11.41
N GLN A 55 2.15 -18.42 10.35
CA GLN A 55 1.51 -19.73 10.44
C GLN A 55 2.49 -20.84 10.80
N THR A 56 3.71 -20.84 10.23
CA THR A 56 4.73 -21.84 10.58
C THR A 56 5.14 -21.70 12.04
N LEU A 57 5.46 -20.49 12.49
CA LEU A 57 5.81 -20.22 13.89
C LEU A 57 4.68 -20.63 14.84
N ARG A 58 3.42 -20.36 14.49
CA ARG A 58 2.27 -20.76 15.30
C ARG A 58 2.15 -22.29 15.42
N LYS A 59 2.39 -23.03 14.34
CA LYS A 59 2.37 -24.50 14.33
C LYS A 59 3.52 -25.08 15.16
N GLU A 60 4.73 -24.54 15.02
CA GLU A 60 5.90 -24.95 15.81
C GLU A 60 5.67 -24.72 17.31
N MET A 61 5.11 -23.58 17.69
CA MET A 61 4.77 -23.30 19.09
C MET A 61 3.69 -24.25 19.63
N ALA A 62 2.68 -24.59 18.83
CA ALA A 62 1.65 -25.56 19.22
C ALA A 62 2.26 -26.96 19.41
N GLY A 63 3.06 -27.44 18.47
CA GLY A 63 3.76 -28.73 18.59
C GLY A 63 4.70 -28.79 19.79
N ARG A 64 5.47 -27.71 20.05
CA ARG A 64 6.35 -27.64 21.22
C ARG A 64 5.58 -27.61 22.54
N SER A 65 4.39 -27.00 22.57
CA SER A 65 3.53 -27.04 23.75
C SER A 65 2.97 -28.44 24.01
N GLU A 66 2.67 -29.21 22.96
CA GLU A 66 2.22 -30.60 23.06
C GLU A 66 3.37 -31.54 23.50
N GLU A 67 4.57 -31.40 22.93
CA GLU A 67 5.77 -32.14 23.35
C GLU A 67 6.17 -31.86 24.81
N ASN A 68 6.10 -30.61 25.24
CA ASN A 68 6.40 -30.26 26.63
C ASN A 68 5.39 -30.89 27.61
N LEU A 69 4.12 -31.08 27.20
CA LEU A 69 3.08 -31.67 28.04
C LEU A 69 3.21 -33.20 28.14
N THR A 70 3.65 -33.85 27.06
CA THR A 70 3.89 -35.31 27.04
C THR A 70 5.19 -35.71 27.74
N GLN A 71 6.19 -34.83 27.81
CA GLN A 71 7.42 -35.07 28.58
C GLN A 71 7.28 -34.78 30.08
N SER A 72 6.24 -34.04 30.50
CA SER A 72 5.98 -33.74 31.91
C SER A 72 5.00 -34.68 32.60
N SER A 73 4.45 -35.67 31.87
CA SER A 73 3.50 -36.69 32.35
C SER A 73 4.17 -38.05 32.46
#